data_AF-A0A5B7TT57-F1
#
_entry.id   AF-A0A5B7TT57-F1
#
_cell.length_a   1.000
_cell.length_b   1.000
_cell.length_c   1.000
_cell.angle_alpha   90.00
_cell.angle_beta   90.00
_cell.angle_gamma   90.00
#
_symmetry.space_group_name_H-M   'P 1'
#
loop_
_entity.id
_entity.type
_entity.pdbx_description
1 polymer ?
#
loop_
_entity_poly.entity_id
_entity_poly.type
_entity_poly.pdbx_seq_one_letter_code
_entity_poly.pdbx_strand_id
1 'polypeptide(L)'
;MIRKIGVLLISLVCINCSKEDNITAKIPISTLSYLPEGFITINEGSAGFSANLESGDRFGRDHDKIGDVNGDGVIDFVLGARSDDDGATDAGAVYILFMNSDGSVQSNQKISVLEGGFSDTLNTGNFFGYGVAGIGDYDADGIPDIAVASPVPPNNALYVIHLNSDGTVKDYVKNENIIANGLSAIGDLNGDGRIDLVACNPGSDNGGSNRGAIDILFLNSASQVEYSNTITISSTQGGFGVGLEDGDQFGGREVAMLGDLDNDGNKELAVGAFMSDGGKGAVWILSLDNITYNVVSKVKIAEGINGFTDTLVSDENPNGTFGANFGHAMCAAGDIDGDGIPDLITGANQQYEGWGYVLYLNEDKTVKAYDKINNTEGGFNINLPEEGRFSRSISYVGDLKGDGSVAINFGGGAGGTGTLYTLFLRPQ
;
A
#
# COMPACT_ATOMS: atom_id res chain seq x y z
N MET A 1 70.84 -16.97 0.12
CA MET A 1 69.41 -17.12 -0.18
C MET A 1 69.06 -16.05 -1.21
N ILE A 2 69.20 -16.32 -2.52
CA ILE A 2 68.16 -16.82 -3.46
C ILE A 2 67.07 -15.74 -3.62
N ARG A 3 66.80 -15.09 -4.77
CA ARG A 3 67.07 -15.42 -6.19
C ARG A 3 67.00 -14.15 -7.07
N LYS A 4 67.80 -14.14 -8.14
CA LYS A 4 67.71 -13.26 -9.32
C LYS A 4 66.39 -13.47 -10.07
N ILE A 5 65.83 -12.40 -10.64
CA ILE A 5 65.02 -12.47 -11.86
C ILE A 5 65.62 -11.49 -12.87
N GLY A 6 66.05 -12.05 -14.00
CA GLY A 6 66.52 -11.33 -15.18
C GLY A 6 65.38 -11.15 -16.18
N VAL A 7 65.46 -10.04 -16.90
CA VAL A 7 64.59 -9.61 -18.00
C VAL A 7 64.85 -10.46 -19.25
N LEU A 8 63.81 -10.84 -19.99
CA LEU A 8 63.91 -10.99 -21.46
C LEU A 8 62.56 -10.86 -22.17
N LEU A 9 62.66 -10.31 -23.38
CA LEU A 9 61.65 -9.77 -24.30
C LEU A 9 61.18 -10.80 -25.36
N ILE A 10 60.00 -10.52 -25.96
CA ILE A 10 59.53 -10.84 -27.33
C ILE A 10 58.95 -12.25 -27.61
N SER A 11 57.69 -12.32 -28.09
CA SER A 11 57.38 -12.54 -29.51
C SER A 11 55.89 -12.51 -29.81
N LEU A 12 55.54 -11.76 -30.86
CA LEU A 12 54.25 -11.78 -31.55
C LEU A 12 54.20 -13.03 -32.44
N VAL A 13 53.06 -13.74 -32.47
CA VAL A 13 52.70 -14.69 -33.53
C VAL A 13 51.22 -14.46 -33.86
N CYS A 14 50.93 -14.14 -35.13
CA CYS A 14 49.58 -14.13 -35.68
C CYS A 14 49.25 -15.51 -36.27
N ILE A 15 48.08 -16.07 -35.96
CA ILE A 15 47.40 -17.11 -36.75
C ILE A 15 45.91 -16.76 -36.81
N ASN A 16 45.40 -16.56 -38.03
CA ASN A 16 43.97 -16.53 -38.36
C ASN A 16 43.38 -17.94 -38.25
N CYS A 17 42.23 -18.11 -37.60
CA CYS A 17 41.10 -18.88 -38.15
C CYS A 17 39.81 -18.69 -37.33
N SER A 18 38.71 -18.61 -38.06
CA SER A 18 37.30 -18.52 -37.69
C SER A 18 36.83 -19.38 -36.51
N LYS A 19 36.05 -18.76 -35.61
CA LYS A 19 34.80 -19.32 -35.10
C LYS A 19 33.92 -18.18 -34.56
N GLU A 20 32.70 -18.12 -35.08
CA GLU A 20 31.59 -17.39 -34.48
C GLU A 20 31.30 -18.02 -33.12
N ASP A 21 31.88 -17.46 -32.06
CA ASP A 21 31.34 -17.68 -30.73
C ASP A 21 30.23 -16.65 -30.55
N ASN A 22 29.01 -17.07 -30.87
CA ASN A 22 27.79 -16.49 -30.33
C ASN A 22 27.88 -16.60 -28.80
N ILE A 23 28.53 -15.62 -28.17
CA ILE A 23 28.38 -15.35 -26.76
C ILE A 23 26.97 -14.79 -26.62
N THR A 24 25.98 -15.68 -26.54
CA THR A 24 24.79 -15.36 -25.77
C THR A 24 25.28 -15.11 -24.37
N ALA A 25 25.47 -13.83 -24.04
CA ALA A 25 25.48 -13.41 -22.66
C ALA A 25 24.16 -13.91 -22.09
N LYS A 26 24.21 -15.04 -21.36
CA LYS A 26 23.17 -15.35 -20.41
C LYS A 26 23.22 -14.20 -19.43
N ILE A 27 22.32 -13.24 -19.61
CA ILE A 27 21.93 -12.32 -18.56
C ILE A 27 21.71 -13.22 -17.34
N PRO A 28 22.37 -12.98 -16.20
CA PRO A 28 21.99 -13.68 -14.98
C PRO A 28 20.52 -13.35 -14.76
N ILE A 29 19.67 -14.34 -14.99
CA ILE A 29 18.29 -14.29 -14.50
C ILE A 29 18.48 -14.14 -13.00
N SER A 30 18.13 -12.97 -12.46
CA SER A 30 17.96 -12.84 -11.02
C SER A 30 17.07 -14.00 -10.62
N THR A 31 17.60 -14.90 -9.82
CA THR A 31 16.80 -15.96 -9.23
C THR A 31 15.80 -15.22 -8.37
N LEU A 32 14.54 -15.09 -8.82
CA LEU A 32 13.47 -14.51 -8.01
C LEU A 32 13.58 -15.16 -6.64
N SER A 33 13.82 -14.33 -5.62
CA SER A 33 13.95 -14.85 -4.26
C SER A 33 12.60 -15.37 -3.77
N TYR A 34 11.48 -14.89 -4.33
CA TYR A 34 10.13 -15.36 -4.03
C TYR A 34 9.35 -15.77 -5.30
N LEU A 35 8.56 -16.85 -5.23
CA LEU A 35 7.66 -17.29 -6.31
C LEU A 35 6.20 -17.35 -5.84
N PRO A 36 5.21 -17.16 -6.74
CA PRO A 36 3.80 -17.29 -6.38
C PRO A 36 3.49 -18.70 -5.85
N GLU A 37 2.90 -18.78 -4.67
CA GLU A 37 2.51 -20.03 -4.00
C GLU A 37 1.01 -20.30 -4.15
N GLY A 38 0.18 -19.26 -4.05
CA GLY A 38 -1.27 -19.36 -4.09
C GLY A 38 -1.95 -18.12 -3.51
N PHE A 39 -3.27 -18.15 -3.41
CA PHE A 39 -4.05 -17.07 -2.84
C PHE A 39 -5.30 -17.57 -2.12
N ILE A 40 -5.84 -16.75 -1.23
CA ILE A 40 -7.15 -16.90 -0.61
C ILE A 40 -8.02 -15.72 -0.98
N THR A 41 -9.30 -15.99 -1.24
CA THR A 41 -10.32 -14.96 -1.45
C THR A 41 -11.21 -14.90 -0.22
N ILE A 42 -11.33 -13.71 0.37
CA ILE A 42 -12.16 -13.42 1.54
C ILE A 42 -13.27 -12.44 1.11
N ASN A 43 -14.49 -12.94 1.12
CA ASN A 43 -15.74 -12.19 0.92
C ASN A 43 -16.89 -12.95 1.61
N GLU A 44 -18.09 -12.36 1.65
CA GLU A 44 -19.23 -12.95 2.36
C GLU A 44 -19.47 -14.43 2.00
N GLY A 45 -19.33 -15.31 2.99
CA GLY A 45 -19.54 -16.75 2.86
C GLY A 45 -18.34 -17.55 2.32
N SER A 46 -17.17 -16.94 2.15
CA SER A 46 -15.94 -17.62 1.72
C SER A 46 -14.82 -17.54 2.75
N ALA A 47 -13.89 -18.50 2.69
CA ALA A 47 -12.69 -18.54 3.54
C ALA A 47 -12.96 -18.32 5.05
N GLY A 48 -14.10 -18.81 5.57
CA GLY A 48 -14.47 -18.67 6.99
C GLY A 48 -15.10 -17.31 7.36
N PHE A 49 -15.16 -16.35 6.45
CA PHE A 49 -15.76 -15.04 6.69
C PHE A 49 -17.28 -15.05 6.51
N SER A 50 -18.00 -14.47 7.48
CA SER A 50 -19.43 -14.19 7.38
C SER A 50 -19.78 -13.01 8.29
N ALA A 51 -20.34 -11.96 7.69
CA ALA A 51 -20.63 -10.68 8.34
C ALA A 51 -21.99 -10.09 7.91
N ASN A 52 -22.77 -10.81 7.08
CA ASN A 52 -23.99 -10.30 6.44
C ASN A 52 -23.74 -9.02 5.61
N LEU A 53 -22.63 -8.94 4.89
CA LEU A 53 -22.36 -7.78 4.03
C LEU A 53 -23.44 -7.60 2.96
N GLU A 54 -23.87 -6.35 2.77
CA GLU A 54 -24.81 -5.93 1.74
C GLU A 54 -24.08 -5.40 0.50
N SER A 55 -24.76 -5.49 -0.64
CA SER A 55 -24.22 -4.99 -1.90
C SER A 55 -24.08 -3.48 -1.81
N GLY A 56 -22.84 -2.99 -1.84
CA GLY A 56 -22.57 -1.56 -1.71
C GLY A 56 -21.86 -1.17 -0.42
N ASP A 57 -21.64 -2.09 0.53
CA ASP A 57 -20.91 -1.81 1.78
C ASP A 57 -19.44 -1.45 1.55
N ARG A 58 -18.89 -1.89 0.40
CA ARG A 58 -17.53 -1.59 -0.05
C ARG A 58 -16.46 -2.14 0.89
N PHE A 59 -16.68 -3.35 1.38
CA PHE A 59 -15.74 -4.11 2.19
C PHE A 59 -14.38 -4.28 1.49
N GLY A 60 -13.29 -4.14 2.25
CA GLY A 60 -11.93 -4.38 1.74
C GLY A 60 -11.49 -3.39 0.66
N ARG A 61 -12.08 -2.19 0.62
CA ARG A 61 -11.56 -1.09 -0.20
C ARG A 61 -10.49 -0.25 0.50
N ASP A 62 -10.28 -0.49 1.79
CA ASP A 62 -9.09 -0.16 2.56
C ASP A 62 -8.91 -1.26 3.60
N HIS A 63 -7.67 -1.66 3.85
CA HIS A 63 -7.37 -2.74 4.78
C HIS A 63 -5.90 -2.74 5.17
N ASP A 64 -5.61 -3.22 6.36
CA ASP A 64 -4.25 -3.37 6.84
C ASP A 64 -4.14 -4.55 7.82
N LYS A 65 -2.91 -5.00 8.09
CA LYS A 65 -2.65 -5.84 9.25
C LYS A 65 -2.72 -4.99 10.52
N ILE A 66 -3.13 -5.59 11.63
CA ILE A 66 -3.16 -4.91 12.94
C ILE A 66 -2.16 -5.50 13.93
N GLY A 67 -1.76 -6.76 13.73
CA GLY A 67 -1.02 -7.54 14.72
C GLY A 67 -1.91 -8.64 15.29
N ASP A 68 -1.46 -9.31 16.33
CA ASP A 68 -2.22 -10.38 17.00
C ASP A 68 -3.10 -9.79 18.11
N VAL A 69 -4.40 -9.62 17.84
CA VAL A 69 -5.35 -8.98 18.77
C VAL A 69 -5.88 -9.96 19.80
N ASN A 70 -6.10 -11.22 19.40
CA ASN A 70 -6.65 -12.23 20.30
C ASN A 70 -5.58 -13.01 21.09
N GLY A 71 -4.30 -12.81 20.79
CA GLY A 71 -3.16 -13.45 21.45
C GLY A 71 -2.94 -14.91 21.04
N ASP A 72 -3.42 -15.33 19.86
CA ASP A 72 -3.30 -16.69 19.36
C ASP A 72 -2.03 -16.97 18.55
N GLY A 73 -1.21 -15.94 18.31
CA GLY A 73 0.05 -15.98 17.60
C GLY A 73 -0.08 -15.79 16.08
N VAL A 74 -1.27 -15.49 15.55
CA VAL A 74 -1.50 -15.18 14.14
C VAL A 74 -1.77 -13.68 13.97
N ILE A 75 -1.30 -13.10 12.87
CA ILE A 75 -1.57 -11.70 12.55
C ILE A 75 -3.02 -11.54 12.08
N ASP A 76 -3.75 -10.63 12.71
CA ASP A 76 -5.12 -10.25 12.38
C ASP A 76 -5.17 -9.04 11.43
N PHE A 77 -6.34 -8.82 10.83
CA PHE A 77 -6.57 -7.74 9.86
C PHE A 77 -7.67 -6.78 10.29
N VAL A 78 -7.59 -5.54 9.81
CA VAL A 78 -8.70 -4.56 9.82
C VAL A 78 -9.11 -4.24 8.39
N LEU A 79 -10.42 -4.18 8.13
CA LEU A 79 -10.97 -3.78 6.83
C LEU A 79 -12.07 -2.75 6.99
N GLY A 80 -12.08 -1.77 6.10
CA GLY A 80 -13.17 -0.82 5.99
C GLY A 80 -14.34 -1.36 5.16
N ALA A 81 -15.56 -1.16 5.66
CA ALA A 81 -16.83 -1.27 4.93
C ALA A 81 -17.50 0.11 4.95
N ARG A 82 -16.84 1.05 4.28
CA ARG A 82 -17.13 2.48 4.41
C ARG A 82 -18.56 2.90 4.06
N SER A 83 -19.31 2.07 3.35
CA SER A 83 -20.67 2.38 2.89
C SER A 83 -21.72 1.52 3.59
N ASP A 84 -21.34 0.81 4.65
CA ASP A 84 -22.26 0.08 5.51
C ASP A 84 -23.31 1.03 6.12
N ASP A 85 -24.56 0.59 6.15
CA ASP A 85 -25.73 1.39 6.51
C ASP A 85 -26.13 1.25 8.00
N ASP A 86 -25.31 0.57 8.82
CA ASP A 86 -25.58 0.40 10.25
C ASP A 86 -25.74 1.74 10.98
N GLY A 87 -26.94 1.97 11.49
CA GLY A 87 -27.32 3.17 12.23
C GLY A 87 -27.75 4.35 11.35
N ALA A 88 -27.10 4.57 10.19
CA ALA A 88 -27.51 5.54 9.17
C ALA A 88 -26.93 5.21 7.79
N THR A 89 -27.58 5.69 6.72
CA THR A 89 -27.12 5.46 5.33
C THR A 89 -25.69 5.93 5.10
N ASP A 90 -24.81 5.06 4.59
CA ASP A 90 -23.38 5.29 4.40
C ASP A 90 -22.69 5.84 5.68
N ALA A 91 -23.14 5.42 6.86
CA ALA A 91 -22.46 5.75 8.12
C ALA A 91 -21.07 5.11 8.15
N GLY A 92 -20.97 3.89 7.63
CA GLY A 92 -19.76 3.09 7.52
C GLY A 92 -19.46 2.23 8.75
N ALA A 93 -18.67 1.18 8.53
CA ALA A 93 -18.22 0.24 9.55
C ALA A 93 -16.77 -0.21 9.29
N VAL A 94 -16.14 -0.80 10.30
CA VAL A 94 -14.90 -1.57 10.14
C VAL A 94 -15.09 -2.99 10.66
N TYR A 95 -14.29 -3.92 10.15
CA TYR A 95 -14.28 -5.32 10.54
C TYR A 95 -12.87 -5.72 10.98
N ILE A 96 -12.77 -6.28 12.18
CA ILE A 96 -11.58 -7.01 12.64
C ILE A 96 -11.74 -8.45 12.17
N LEU A 97 -10.77 -8.98 11.43
CA LEU A 97 -10.72 -10.38 11.05
C LEU A 97 -9.64 -11.07 11.86
N PHE A 98 -10.07 -12.02 12.69
CA PHE A 98 -9.17 -12.95 13.36
C PHE A 98 -8.77 -14.02 12.37
N MET A 99 -7.48 -14.19 12.12
CA MET A 99 -6.99 -15.03 11.02
C MET A 99 -6.51 -16.40 11.51
N ASN A 100 -6.63 -17.41 10.64
CA ASN A 100 -5.87 -18.65 10.78
C ASN A 100 -4.54 -18.50 10.04
N SER A 101 -3.52 -19.26 10.46
CA SER A 101 -2.22 -19.26 9.80
C SER A 101 -2.27 -19.68 8.34
N ASP A 102 -3.30 -20.42 7.90
CA ASP A 102 -3.47 -20.77 6.50
C ASP A 102 -3.98 -19.61 5.63
N GLY A 103 -4.34 -18.47 6.24
CA GLY A 103 -4.88 -17.26 5.63
C GLY A 103 -6.40 -17.20 5.54
N SER A 104 -7.12 -18.21 6.03
CA SER A 104 -8.58 -18.15 6.20
C SER A 104 -8.97 -17.36 7.45
N VAL A 105 -10.22 -16.91 7.54
CA VAL A 105 -10.76 -16.19 8.68
C VAL A 105 -11.24 -17.18 9.74
N GLN A 106 -10.73 -17.04 10.97
CA GLN A 106 -11.14 -17.79 12.16
C GLN A 106 -12.46 -17.26 12.71
N SER A 107 -12.55 -15.93 12.87
CA SER A 107 -13.76 -15.22 13.29
C SER A 107 -13.67 -13.75 12.89
N ASN A 108 -14.76 -12.98 13.05
CA ASN A 108 -14.74 -11.55 12.77
C ASN A 108 -15.58 -10.76 13.76
N GLN A 109 -15.22 -9.49 13.98
CA GLN A 109 -15.95 -8.55 14.81
C GLN A 109 -16.21 -7.26 14.02
N LYS A 110 -17.48 -6.87 13.91
CA LYS A 110 -17.89 -5.60 13.31
C LYS A 110 -17.82 -4.47 14.33
N ILE A 111 -17.34 -3.31 13.93
CA ILE A 111 -17.42 -2.07 14.69
C ILE A 111 -18.20 -1.05 13.86
N SER A 112 -19.37 -0.67 14.36
CA SER A 112 -20.29 0.31 13.75
C SER A 112 -21.01 1.11 14.85
N VAL A 113 -21.93 2.00 14.51
CA VAL A 113 -22.77 2.68 15.52
C VAL A 113 -23.61 1.71 16.35
N LEU A 114 -23.90 0.52 15.81
CA LEU A 114 -24.81 -0.46 16.42
C LEU A 114 -24.09 -1.69 17.01
N GLU A 115 -22.83 -1.91 16.67
CA GLU A 115 -22.07 -3.10 17.04
C GLU A 115 -20.62 -2.76 17.44
N GLY A 116 -20.00 -3.64 18.24
CA GLY A 116 -18.57 -3.54 18.56
C GLY A 116 -18.22 -2.46 19.57
N GLY A 117 -19.21 -1.82 20.22
CA GLY A 117 -18.98 -0.90 21.33
C GLY A 117 -18.57 0.52 20.94
N PHE A 118 -18.56 0.87 19.66
CA PHE A 118 -18.28 2.23 19.23
C PHE A 118 -19.40 3.18 19.63
N SER A 119 -19.06 4.23 20.38
CA SER A 119 -20.05 5.07 21.07
C SER A 119 -20.15 6.50 20.56
N ASP A 120 -19.41 6.87 19.50
CA ASP A 120 -19.61 8.16 18.83
C ASP A 120 -20.81 8.10 17.87
N THR A 121 -21.30 9.26 17.45
CA THR A 121 -22.37 9.38 16.46
C THR A 121 -21.78 9.43 15.05
N LEU A 122 -22.17 8.47 14.22
CA LEU A 122 -21.98 8.56 12.77
C LEU A 122 -23.31 8.91 12.11
N ASN A 123 -23.29 9.97 11.30
CA ASN A 123 -24.44 10.44 10.53
C ASN A 123 -24.37 9.92 9.10
N THR A 124 -25.45 10.14 8.35
CA THR A 124 -25.50 9.81 6.92
C THR A 124 -24.29 10.36 6.17
N GLY A 125 -23.59 9.49 5.45
CA GLY A 125 -22.43 9.84 4.63
C GLY A 125 -21.18 10.25 5.41
N ASN A 126 -21.00 9.78 6.65
CA ASN A 126 -19.72 9.91 7.36
C ASN A 126 -18.66 8.95 6.81
N PHE A 127 -19.10 7.81 6.27
CA PHE A 127 -18.24 6.78 5.70
C PHE A 127 -17.10 6.34 6.63
N PHE A 128 -17.40 6.07 7.90
CA PHE A 128 -16.44 5.49 8.85
C PHE A 128 -15.85 4.19 8.29
N GLY A 129 -14.54 4.00 8.44
CA GLY A 129 -13.83 2.94 7.73
C GLY A 129 -13.46 3.31 6.29
N TYR A 130 -13.47 4.61 5.93
CA TYR A 130 -12.99 5.02 4.61
C TYR A 130 -11.49 4.75 4.46
N GLY A 131 -10.73 5.04 5.51
CA GLY A 131 -9.31 4.71 5.64
C GLY A 131 -9.09 3.91 6.92
N VAL A 132 -8.28 2.86 6.89
CA VAL A 132 -7.92 2.07 8.09
C VAL A 132 -6.43 1.75 8.12
N ALA A 133 -5.83 1.68 9.31
CA ALA A 133 -4.46 1.25 9.49
C ALA A 133 -4.29 0.54 10.83
N GLY A 134 -3.44 -0.49 10.87
CA GLY A 134 -2.96 -1.04 12.13
C GLY A 134 -1.82 -0.20 12.67
N ILE A 135 -1.92 0.23 13.92
CA ILE A 135 -0.94 1.17 14.50
C ILE A 135 -0.12 0.55 15.61
N GLY A 136 -0.41 -0.69 16.02
CA GLY A 136 0.22 -1.30 17.19
C GLY A 136 -0.42 -0.83 18.49
N ASP A 137 0.18 -1.15 19.63
CA ASP A 137 -0.39 -0.90 20.96
C ASP A 137 -0.18 0.55 21.41
N TYR A 138 -1.22 1.38 21.31
CA TYR A 138 -1.18 2.83 21.54
C TYR A 138 -1.53 3.20 22.98
N ASP A 139 -2.24 2.34 23.70
CA ASP A 139 -2.58 2.54 25.11
C ASP A 139 -1.74 1.70 26.10
N ALA A 140 -0.79 0.93 25.57
CA ALA A 140 0.19 0.11 26.29
C ALA A 140 -0.44 -1.01 27.13
N ASP A 141 -1.54 -1.60 26.67
CA ASP A 141 -2.21 -2.71 27.34
C ASP A 141 -1.84 -4.11 26.83
N GLY A 142 -1.03 -4.17 25.77
CA GLY A 142 -0.56 -5.39 25.13
C GLY A 142 -1.44 -5.88 23.98
N ILE A 143 -2.50 -5.15 23.61
CA ILE A 143 -3.37 -5.42 22.47
C ILE A 143 -3.07 -4.40 21.36
N PRO A 144 -2.87 -4.84 20.10
CA PRO A 144 -2.71 -3.89 19.01
C PRO A 144 -3.97 -3.09 18.70
N ASP A 145 -3.80 -1.81 18.39
CA ASP A 145 -4.86 -0.85 18.11
C ASP A 145 -4.92 -0.45 16.63
N ILE A 146 -5.96 0.31 16.28
CA ILE A 146 -6.21 0.73 14.91
C ILE A 146 -6.46 2.24 14.80
N ALA A 147 -6.19 2.78 13.62
CA ALA A 147 -6.66 4.10 13.21
C ALA A 147 -7.75 3.96 12.14
N VAL A 148 -8.84 4.74 12.26
CA VAL A 148 -10.00 4.68 11.37
C VAL A 148 -10.45 6.08 10.96
N ALA A 149 -10.54 6.32 9.65
CA ALA A 149 -10.99 7.58 9.10
C ALA A 149 -12.49 7.62 8.80
N SER A 150 -13.10 8.76 9.10
CA SER A 150 -14.41 9.20 8.65
C SER A 150 -14.20 10.57 7.99
N PRO A 151 -13.85 10.63 6.68
CA PRO A 151 -13.17 11.79 6.11
C PRO A 151 -14.09 12.92 5.63
N VAL A 152 -15.42 12.77 5.74
CA VAL A 152 -16.38 13.69 5.12
C VAL A 152 -16.78 14.85 6.05
N PRO A 153 -16.54 16.13 5.66
CA PRO A 153 -16.96 17.29 6.43
C PRO A 153 -18.49 17.39 6.61
N PRO A 154 -19.01 18.07 7.65
CA PRO A 154 -18.27 18.91 8.61
C PRO A 154 -17.70 18.13 9.81
N ASN A 155 -17.98 16.83 9.93
CA ASN A 155 -17.64 16.02 11.10
C ASN A 155 -16.47 15.07 10.80
N ASN A 156 -15.59 15.46 9.87
CA ASN A 156 -14.49 14.59 9.47
C ASN A 156 -13.51 14.39 10.62
N ALA A 157 -13.09 13.14 10.82
CA ALA A 157 -12.23 12.77 11.94
C ALA A 157 -11.39 11.54 11.60
N LEU A 158 -10.26 11.42 12.30
CA LEU A 158 -9.48 10.21 12.44
C LEU A 158 -9.62 9.72 13.88
N TYR A 159 -10.12 8.51 14.05
CA TYR A 159 -10.23 7.85 15.35
C TYR A 159 -9.00 6.98 15.55
N VAL A 160 -8.32 7.13 16.68
CA VAL A 160 -7.46 6.07 17.21
C VAL A 160 -8.33 5.25 18.14
N ILE A 161 -8.55 3.99 17.82
CA ILE A 161 -9.46 3.09 18.53
C ILE A 161 -8.60 2.08 19.26
N HIS A 162 -8.69 2.10 20.59
CA HIS A 162 -8.05 1.09 21.41
C HIS A 162 -8.96 -0.13 21.51
N LEU A 163 -8.41 -1.32 21.26
CA LEU A 163 -9.20 -2.55 21.12
C LEU A 163 -9.18 -3.41 22.40
N ASN A 164 -10.25 -4.17 22.61
CA ASN A 164 -10.22 -5.35 23.46
C ASN A 164 -9.73 -6.55 22.65
N SER A 165 -9.31 -7.62 23.31
CA SER A 165 -8.80 -8.83 22.65
C SER A 165 -9.86 -9.60 21.85
N ASP A 166 -11.14 -9.24 21.98
CA ASP A 166 -12.24 -9.75 21.16
C ASP A 166 -12.56 -8.85 19.95
N GLY A 167 -11.76 -7.81 19.72
CA GLY A 167 -11.88 -6.88 18.60
C GLY A 167 -12.95 -5.81 18.81
N THR A 168 -13.59 -5.75 19.99
CA THR A 168 -14.51 -4.66 20.33
C THR A 168 -13.76 -3.41 20.80
N VAL A 169 -14.41 -2.25 20.76
CA VAL A 169 -13.85 -0.98 21.22
C VAL A 169 -13.74 -0.96 22.74
N LYS A 170 -12.53 -0.73 23.25
CA LYS A 170 -12.25 -0.45 24.66
C LYS A 170 -12.50 1.02 24.98
N ASP A 171 -11.83 1.91 24.25
CA ASP A 171 -12.10 3.33 24.16
C ASP A 171 -11.52 3.90 22.84
N TYR A 172 -11.61 5.21 22.63
CA TYR A 172 -11.03 5.85 21.44
C TYR A 172 -10.64 7.31 21.70
N VAL A 173 -9.71 7.80 20.89
CA VAL A 173 -9.34 9.22 20.79
C VAL A 173 -9.75 9.75 19.42
N LYS A 174 -10.59 10.79 19.42
CA LYS A 174 -11.08 11.44 18.20
C LYS A 174 -10.21 12.63 17.84
N ASN A 175 -9.58 12.58 16.67
CA ASN A 175 -8.80 13.65 16.07
C ASN A 175 -9.63 14.32 14.96
N GLU A 176 -10.21 15.48 15.25
CA GLU A 176 -11.13 16.18 14.35
C GLU A 176 -10.43 16.87 13.17
N ASN A 177 -11.19 17.15 12.12
CA ASN A 177 -10.77 17.94 10.96
C ASN A 177 -9.63 17.30 10.11
N ILE A 178 -9.48 15.99 10.18
CA ILE A 178 -8.55 15.23 9.32
C ILE A 178 -9.32 14.66 8.13
N ILE A 179 -8.79 14.85 6.92
CA ILE A 179 -9.33 14.24 5.70
C ILE A 179 -8.37 13.13 5.29
N ALA A 180 -8.80 11.88 5.46
CA ALA A 180 -8.06 10.70 5.04
C ALA A 180 -8.97 9.83 4.15
N ASN A 181 -8.88 10.04 2.84
CA ASN A 181 -9.54 9.18 1.85
C ASN A 181 -8.81 7.84 1.65
N GLY A 182 -7.77 7.64 2.43
CA GLY A 182 -6.89 6.51 2.49
C GLY A 182 -5.88 6.77 3.60
N LEU A 183 -5.41 5.72 4.25
CA LEU A 183 -4.59 5.83 5.45
C LEU A 183 -3.51 4.76 5.41
N SER A 184 -2.27 5.12 5.75
CA SER A 184 -1.17 4.17 5.79
C SER A 184 -0.33 4.38 7.05
N ALA A 185 -0.03 3.28 7.75
CA ALA A 185 1.01 3.22 8.76
C ALA A 185 2.38 3.18 8.07
N ILE A 186 3.24 4.17 8.37
CA ILE A 186 4.56 4.31 7.73
C ILE A 186 5.74 4.02 8.68
N GLY A 187 5.44 3.50 9.87
CA GLY A 187 6.41 3.27 10.93
C GLY A 187 6.77 4.56 11.68
N ASP A 188 7.72 4.47 12.61
CA ASP A 188 8.19 5.59 13.43
C ASP A 188 9.16 6.48 12.62
N LEU A 189 8.61 7.50 11.97
CA LEU A 189 9.37 8.40 11.12
C LEU A 189 10.17 9.39 11.98
N ASN A 190 9.59 9.88 13.09
CA ASN A 190 10.17 10.90 13.95
C ASN A 190 11.04 10.38 15.12
N GLY A 191 11.07 9.07 15.36
CA GLY A 191 11.84 8.43 16.42
C GLY A 191 11.23 8.56 17.82
N ASP A 192 9.92 8.80 17.94
CA ASP A 192 9.23 8.95 19.23
C ASP A 192 8.67 7.62 19.81
N GLY A 193 8.82 6.53 19.07
CA GLY A 193 8.37 5.20 19.42
C GLY A 193 6.93 4.87 19.05
N ARG A 194 6.21 5.76 18.36
CA ARG A 194 4.88 5.50 17.79
C ARG A 194 4.94 5.37 16.27
N ILE A 195 3.93 4.69 15.72
CA ILE A 195 3.77 4.59 14.27
C ILE A 195 3.20 5.92 13.74
N ASP A 196 3.91 6.51 12.79
CA ASP A 196 3.40 7.68 12.10
C ASP A 196 2.46 7.27 10.97
N LEU A 197 1.52 8.15 10.66
CA LEU A 197 0.49 7.90 9.66
C LEU A 197 0.63 8.86 8.49
N VAL A 198 0.21 8.41 7.31
CA VAL A 198 -0.04 9.30 6.18
C VAL A 198 -1.53 9.28 5.86
N ALA A 199 -2.15 10.45 5.92
CA ALA A 199 -3.52 10.69 5.50
C ALA A 199 -3.54 11.17 4.05
N CYS A 200 -4.19 10.40 3.18
CA CYS A 200 -4.25 10.69 1.74
C CYS A 200 -5.44 11.58 1.41
N ASN A 201 -5.20 12.71 0.73
CA ASN A 201 -6.23 13.63 0.27
C ASN A 201 -6.11 13.92 -1.25
N PRO A 202 -6.40 12.93 -2.10
CA PRO A 202 -6.38 13.08 -3.56
C PRO A 202 -7.33 14.16 -4.11
N GLY A 203 -8.34 14.57 -3.34
CA GLY A 203 -9.26 15.65 -3.71
C GLY A 203 -8.79 17.04 -3.29
N SER A 204 -7.57 17.19 -2.76
CA SER A 204 -7.08 18.48 -2.29
C SER A 204 -6.91 19.49 -3.43
N ASP A 205 -7.38 20.71 -3.19
CA ASP A 205 -7.19 21.85 -4.11
C ASP A 205 -5.89 22.65 -3.82
N ASN A 206 -5.00 22.15 -2.96
CA ASN A 206 -3.77 22.83 -2.58
C ASN A 206 -2.82 22.96 -3.78
N GLY A 207 -2.79 24.15 -4.38
CA GLY A 207 -1.95 24.48 -5.53
C GLY A 207 -2.62 24.27 -6.89
N GLY A 208 -3.89 23.85 -6.94
CA GLY A 208 -4.64 23.62 -8.18
C GLY A 208 -5.87 22.73 -7.96
N SER A 209 -6.79 22.67 -8.92
CA SER A 209 -8.05 21.92 -8.81
C SER A 209 -7.81 20.40 -8.74
N ASN A 210 -8.26 19.73 -7.68
CA ASN A 210 -8.08 18.28 -7.44
C ASN A 210 -6.65 17.78 -7.70
N ARG A 211 -5.67 18.60 -7.37
CA ARG A 211 -4.26 18.25 -7.60
C ARG A 211 -3.78 17.21 -6.59
N GLY A 212 -4.39 17.19 -5.41
CA GLY A 212 -4.13 16.23 -4.36
C GLY A 212 -3.02 16.65 -3.39
N ALA A 213 -3.03 16.04 -2.22
CA ALA A 213 -2.07 16.23 -1.13
C ALA A 213 -2.01 14.99 -0.25
N ILE A 214 -0.94 14.90 0.55
CA ILE A 214 -0.87 14.01 1.71
C ILE A 214 -0.51 14.80 2.97
N ASP A 215 -0.96 14.33 4.12
CA ASP A 215 -0.55 14.83 5.43
C ASP A 215 0.17 13.72 6.19
N ILE A 216 1.43 13.97 6.59
CA ILE A 216 2.16 13.12 7.52
C ILE A 216 1.76 13.53 8.94
N LEU A 217 1.20 12.59 9.69
CA LEU A 217 0.63 12.79 11.01
C LEU A 217 1.50 12.10 12.07
N PHE A 218 1.92 12.89 13.05
CA PHE A 218 2.61 12.41 14.24
C PHE A 218 1.63 12.34 15.42
N LEU A 219 1.66 11.26 16.19
CA LEU A 219 0.75 11.04 17.32
C LEU A 219 1.49 11.05 18.66
N ASN A 220 0.96 11.79 19.62
CA ASN A 220 1.53 11.83 20.98
C ASN A 220 1.07 10.62 21.82
N SER A 221 1.56 10.56 23.08
CA SER A 221 1.27 9.45 24.01
C SER A 221 -0.16 9.39 24.54
N ALA A 222 -1.02 10.30 24.11
CA ALA A 222 -2.44 10.28 24.38
C ALA A 222 -3.23 9.96 23.09
N SER A 223 -2.59 9.39 22.07
CA SER A 223 -3.18 9.05 20.77
C SER A 223 -3.75 10.26 20.02
N GLN A 224 -3.26 11.46 20.34
CA GLN A 224 -3.68 12.71 19.70
C GLN A 224 -2.70 13.09 18.60
N VAL A 225 -3.23 13.53 17.47
CA VAL A 225 -2.44 14.11 16.38
C VAL A 225 -1.84 15.44 16.83
N GLU A 226 -0.52 15.58 16.66
CA GLU A 226 0.19 16.82 16.91
C GLU A 226 0.08 17.76 15.70
N TYR A 227 -1.06 18.43 15.55
CA TYR A 227 -1.37 19.27 14.37
C TYR A 227 -0.31 20.33 14.03
N SER A 228 0.46 20.83 15.01
CA SER A 228 1.55 21.79 14.76
C SER A 228 2.77 21.17 14.08
N ASN A 229 2.89 19.84 14.16
CA ASN A 229 4.00 19.05 13.63
C ASN A 229 3.62 18.34 12.32
N THR A 230 2.33 18.33 11.93
CA THR A 230 1.86 17.76 10.68
C THR A 230 2.59 18.36 9.47
N ILE A 231 3.03 17.48 8.56
CA ILE A 231 3.68 17.88 7.31
C ILE A 231 2.74 17.63 6.14
N THR A 232 2.21 18.71 5.58
CA THR A 232 1.42 18.65 4.34
C THR A 232 2.34 18.69 3.13
N ILE A 233 2.27 17.68 2.28
CA ILE A 233 2.97 17.62 1.00
C ILE A 233 1.96 17.82 -0.12
N SER A 234 2.10 18.94 -0.85
CA SER A 234 1.26 19.35 -1.97
C SER A 234 2.06 20.22 -2.93
N SER A 235 1.51 20.65 -4.06
CA SER A 235 2.26 21.54 -4.98
C SER A 235 2.77 22.84 -4.35
N THR A 236 2.20 23.28 -3.22
CA THR A 236 2.56 24.53 -2.55
C THR A 236 3.18 24.34 -1.16
N GLN A 237 3.22 23.13 -0.63
CA GLN A 237 3.70 22.82 0.73
C GLN A 237 4.57 21.55 0.76
N GLY A 238 5.35 21.36 1.82
CA GLY A 238 6.09 20.12 2.02
C GLY A 238 7.21 19.88 1.00
N GLY A 239 7.66 20.91 0.28
CA GLY A 239 8.78 20.81 -0.66
C GLY A 239 8.48 20.18 -2.01
N PHE A 240 7.26 19.68 -2.27
CA PHE A 240 6.98 19.02 -3.56
C PHE A 240 7.18 19.97 -4.75
N GLY A 241 6.57 21.16 -4.74
CA GLY A 241 6.75 22.15 -5.81
C GLY A 241 6.09 21.78 -7.15
N VAL A 242 6.85 21.85 -8.25
CA VAL A 242 6.32 21.68 -9.62
C VAL A 242 6.18 20.21 -10.03
N GLY A 243 5.27 19.89 -10.95
CA GLY A 243 5.18 18.56 -11.58
C GLY A 243 3.83 17.87 -11.45
N LEU A 244 2.95 18.35 -10.55
CA LEU A 244 1.55 17.95 -10.54
C LEU A 244 0.69 18.94 -11.33
N GLU A 245 -0.32 18.42 -12.00
CA GLU A 245 -1.31 19.13 -12.79
C GLU A 245 -2.70 19.04 -12.15
N ASP A 246 -3.63 19.89 -12.60
CA ASP A 246 -5.02 19.83 -12.11
C ASP A 246 -5.64 18.47 -12.44
N GLY A 247 -6.22 17.82 -11.43
CA GLY A 247 -6.82 16.50 -11.55
C GLY A 247 -5.87 15.33 -11.41
N ASP A 248 -4.58 15.52 -11.12
CA ASP A 248 -3.63 14.41 -10.90
C ASP A 248 -3.99 13.50 -9.72
N GLN A 249 -4.75 14.03 -8.75
CA GLN A 249 -5.19 13.32 -7.55
C GLN A 249 -4.04 12.68 -6.77
N PHE A 250 -2.98 13.46 -6.54
CA PHE A 250 -1.84 13.07 -5.72
C PHE A 250 -2.23 12.70 -4.29
N GLY A 251 -1.62 11.65 -3.76
CA GLY A 251 -1.94 11.03 -2.47
C GLY A 251 -2.57 9.66 -2.62
N GLY A 252 -3.25 9.37 -3.74
CA GLY A 252 -3.81 8.05 -3.99
C GLY A 252 -4.70 7.55 -2.85
N ARG A 253 -4.62 6.24 -2.61
CA ARG A 253 -5.31 5.53 -1.53
C ARG A 253 -4.35 5.15 -0.41
N GLU A 254 -3.21 4.58 -0.75
CA GLU A 254 -2.17 4.19 0.21
C GLU A 254 -0.82 4.68 -0.29
N VAL A 255 0.12 4.83 0.63
CA VAL A 255 1.52 5.18 0.36
C VAL A 255 2.44 4.09 0.89
N ALA A 256 3.67 4.04 0.40
CA ALA A 256 4.66 3.06 0.84
C ALA A 256 5.94 3.75 1.31
N MET A 257 6.30 3.54 2.58
CA MET A 257 7.61 3.93 3.11
C MET A 257 8.64 2.89 2.68
N LEU A 258 9.53 3.27 1.76
CA LEU A 258 10.56 2.39 1.19
C LEU A 258 11.84 2.35 2.05
N GLY A 259 11.98 3.27 3.01
CA GLY A 259 13.22 3.44 3.77
C GLY A 259 14.24 4.28 3.01
N ASP A 260 15.52 4.20 3.38
CA ASP A 260 16.61 4.92 2.71
C ASP A 260 17.12 4.07 1.53
N LEU A 261 16.57 4.32 0.35
CA LEU A 261 16.76 3.50 -0.86
C LEU A 261 18.15 3.71 -1.48
N ASP A 262 18.68 4.93 -1.41
CA ASP A 262 19.96 5.30 -2.02
C ASP A 262 21.10 5.53 -1.00
N ASN A 263 20.85 5.22 0.27
CA ASN A 263 21.79 5.38 1.38
C ASN A 263 22.29 6.83 1.53
N ASP A 264 21.47 7.82 1.15
CA ASP A 264 21.80 9.24 1.29
C ASP A 264 21.42 9.80 2.68
N GLY A 265 20.75 8.98 3.49
CA GLY A 265 20.28 9.31 4.82
C GLY A 265 18.88 9.91 4.85
N ASN A 266 18.23 10.18 3.72
CA ASN A 266 16.82 10.51 3.64
C ASN A 266 15.98 9.25 3.49
N LYS A 267 14.70 9.32 3.84
CA LYS A 267 13.77 8.21 3.62
C LYS A 267 12.94 8.47 2.38
N GLU A 268 12.73 7.44 1.58
CA GLU A 268 11.89 7.43 0.40
C GLU A 268 10.45 7.04 0.73
N LEU A 269 9.51 7.88 0.31
CA LEU A 269 8.07 7.64 0.37
C LEU A 269 7.50 7.59 -1.04
N ALA A 270 6.89 6.47 -1.42
CA ALA A 270 6.15 6.34 -2.67
C ALA A 270 4.70 6.81 -2.49
N VAL A 271 4.23 7.65 -3.41
CA VAL A 271 2.90 8.27 -3.37
C VAL A 271 2.26 8.26 -4.76
N GLY A 272 0.98 7.87 -4.83
CA GLY A 272 0.22 7.81 -6.06
C GLY A 272 -0.27 9.16 -6.56
N ALA A 273 -0.25 9.38 -7.87
CA ALA A 273 -1.02 10.40 -8.59
C ALA A 273 -1.83 9.69 -9.67
N PHE A 274 -2.83 8.92 -9.25
CA PHE A 274 -3.45 7.88 -10.09
C PHE A 274 -4.27 8.43 -11.25
N MET A 275 -4.64 9.71 -11.22
CA MET A 275 -5.33 10.35 -12.36
C MET A 275 -4.37 11.08 -13.30
N SER A 276 -3.06 11.05 -13.02
CA SER A 276 -2.07 11.73 -13.85
C SER A 276 -2.04 11.19 -15.28
N ASP A 277 -1.57 12.04 -16.20
CA ASP A 277 -1.44 11.72 -17.63
C ASP A 277 -2.76 11.24 -18.26
N GLY A 278 -3.88 11.86 -17.85
CA GLY A 278 -5.22 11.56 -18.37
C GLY A 278 -5.83 10.26 -17.84
N GLY A 279 -5.58 9.92 -16.56
CA GLY A 279 -6.12 8.72 -15.92
C GLY A 279 -5.24 7.47 -16.08
N LYS A 280 -4.13 7.55 -16.81
CA LYS A 280 -3.15 6.46 -16.84
C LYS A 280 -2.55 6.23 -15.46
N GLY A 281 -2.21 7.32 -14.77
CA GLY A 281 -1.69 7.33 -13.42
C GLY A 281 -0.17 7.28 -13.35
N ALA A 282 0.34 7.64 -12.17
CA ALA A 282 1.77 7.71 -11.87
C ALA A 282 2.04 7.39 -10.40
N VAL A 283 3.27 6.97 -10.12
CA VAL A 283 3.85 6.91 -8.77
C VAL A 283 4.96 7.94 -8.67
N TRP A 284 5.01 8.67 -7.56
CA TRP A 284 6.12 9.55 -7.20
C TRP A 284 6.89 8.95 -6.03
N ILE A 285 8.19 8.72 -6.19
CA ILE A 285 9.08 8.41 -5.06
C ILE A 285 9.69 9.71 -4.58
N LEU A 286 9.41 10.08 -3.33
CA LEU A 286 9.83 11.31 -2.68
C LEU A 286 10.95 11.02 -1.69
N SER A 287 12.10 11.70 -1.79
CA SER A 287 13.10 11.72 -0.72
C SER A 287 12.73 12.79 0.29
N LEU A 288 12.55 12.40 1.55
CA LEU A 288 12.15 13.27 2.64
C LEU A 288 13.36 13.66 3.49
N ASP A 289 13.57 14.97 3.68
CA ASP A 289 14.59 15.49 4.58
C ASP A 289 14.47 14.87 5.97
N ASN A 290 15.55 14.30 6.50
CA ASN A 290 15.48 13.48 7.71
C ASN A 290 15.24 14.28 9.01
N ILE A 291 15.05 15.60 8.94
CA ILE A 291 14.76 16.48 10.08
C ILE A 291 13.39 17.15 9.90
N THR A 292 13.12 17.69 8.71
CA THR A 292 11.91 18.48 8.42
C THR A 292 10.83 17.68 7.72
N TYR A 293 11.17 16.49 7.19
CA TYR A 293 10.32 15.60 6.39
C TYR A 293 9.72 16.25 5.13
N ASN A 294 10.27 17.40 4.72
CA ASN A 294 9.92 18.00 3.43
C ASN A 294 10.61 17.25 2.30
N VAL A 295 9.99 17.25 1.13
CA VAL A 295 10.57 16.66 -0.08
C VAL A 295 11.81 17.45 -0.51
N VAL A 296 12.95 16.75 -0.62
CA VAL A 296 14.23 17.31 -1.12
C VAL A 296 14.56 16.85 -2.54
N SER A 297 14.07 15.68 -2.94
CA SER A 297 14.19 15.16 -4.30
C SER A 297 13.00 14.27 -4.62
N LYS A 298 12.74 14.02 -5.91
CA LYS A 298 11.64 13.15 -6.33
C LYS A 298 11.82 12.57 -7.73
N VAL A 299 11.27 11.38 -7.94
CA VAL A 299 11.26 10.65 -9.21
C VAL A 299 9.81 10.27 -9.57
N LYS A 300 9.37 10.58 -10.79
CA LYS A 300 8.05 10.15 -11.34
C LYS A 300 8.23 8.81 -12.07
N ILE A 301 7.40 7.83 -11.78
CA ILE A 301 7.27 6.57 -12.50
C ILE A 301 5.89 6.57 -13.16
N ALA A 302 5.87 6.42 -14.48
CA ALA A 302 4.64 6.37 -15.29
C ALA A 302 4.95 5.65 -16.62
N GLU A 303 3.94 5.40 -17.45
CA GLU A 303 4.12 4.76 -18.76
C GLU A 303 5.27 5.40 -19.57
N GLY A 304 6.29 4.60 -19.88
CA GLY A 304 7.46 5.01 -20.67
C GLY A 304 8.46 5.91 -19.92
N ILE A 305 8.28 6.13 -18.61
CA ILE A 305 9.11 7.02 -17.79
C ILE A 305 9.82 6.21 -16.70
N ASN A 306 11.13 6.46 -16.54
CA ASN A 306 11.95 5.92 -15.44
C ASN A 306 11.83 4.40 -15.26
N GLY A 307 11.87 3.67 -16.37
CA GLY A 307 11.95 2.22 -16.41
C GLY A 307 10.62 1.48 -16.45
N PHE A 308 9.49 2.14 -16.20
CA PHE A 308 8.17 1.50 -16.32
C PHE A 308 7.70 1.51 -17.78
N THR A 309 7.85 0.38 -18.47
CA THR A 309 7.62 0.26 -19.92
C THR A 309 6.27 -0.34 -20.31
N ASP A 310 5.38 -0.63 -19.36
CA ASP A 310 4.06 -1.19 -19.67
C ASP A 310 3.16 -0.14 -20.32
N THR A 311 2.19 -0.58 -21.12
CA THR A 311 1.17 0.30 -21.70
C THR A 311 -0.09 0.31 -20.83
N LEU A 312 -0.51 1.50 -20.41
CA LEU A 312 -1.68 1.74 -19.59
C LEU A 312 -2.83 2.27 -20.45
N VAL A 313 -4.05 1.80 -20.20
CA VAL A 313 -5.23 2.28 -20.91
C VAL A 313 -5.54 3.73 -20.52
N SER A 314 -6.06 4.48 -21.47
CA SER A 314 -6.57 5.83 -21.29
C SER A 314 -7.98 5.97 -21.85
N ASP A 315 -8.73 4.87 -21.91
CA ASP A 315 -10.08 4.81 -22.47
C ASP A 315 -11.10 4.65 -21.34
N GLU A 316 -12.39 4.69 -21.71
CA GLU A 316 -13.48 4.37 -20.78
C GLU A 316 -13.50 2.86 -20.49
N ASN A 317 -13.54 2.52 -19.21
CA ASN A 317 -13.60 1.15 -18.69
C ASN A 317 -15.05 0.65 -18.68
N PRO A 318 -15.28 -0.68 -18.63
CA PRO A 318 -16.63 -1.27 -18.57
C PRO A 318 -17.55 -0.71 -17.46
N ASN A 319 -16.99 -0.40 -16.28
CA ASN A 319 -17.72 0.29 -15.19
C ASN A 319 -17.96 1.79 -15.40
N GLY A 320 -17.62 2.36 -16.56
CA GLY A 320 -17.79 3.78 -16.88
C GLY A 320 -16.76 4.72 -16.23
N THR A 321 -15.71 4.17 -15.61
CA THR A 321 -14.55 4.99 -15.21
C THR A 321 -13.57 5.16 -16.36
N PHE A 322 -12.49 5.91 -16.19
CA PHE A 322 -11.57 6.24 -17.27
C PHE A 322 -10.13 5.99 -16.86
N GLY A 323 -9.33 5.45 -17.78
CA GLY A 323 -7.91 5.20 -17.58
C GLY A 323 -7.58 4.00 -16.68
N ALA A 324 -6.28 3.73 -16.52
CA ALA A 324 -5.76 2.58 -15.79
C ALA A 324 -5.67 2.78 -14.27
N ASN A 325 -5.53 4.03 -13.82
CA ASN A 325 -5.31 4.41 -12.43
C ASN A 325 -4.06 3.77 -11.79
N PHE A 326 -2.94 3.72 -12.51
CA PHE A 326 -1.66 3.25 -11.96
C PHE A 326 -1.20 4.11 -10.78
N GLY A 327 -0.74 3.47 -9.71
CA GLY A 327 -0.36 4.16 -8.48
C GLY A 327 -1.54 4.45 -7.54
N HIS A 328 -2.72 3.87 -7.77
CA HIS A 328 -3.88 4.13 -6.89
C HIS A 328 -3.64 3.67 -5.45
N ALA A 329 -3.02 2.51 -5.25
CA ALA A 329 -2.75 1.89 -3.95
C ALA A 329 -1.39 1.19 -4.00
N MET A 330 -0.70 1.09 -2.86
CA MET A 330 0.64 0.52 -2.81
C MET A 330 1.09 0.13 -1.40
N CYS A 331 2.07 -0.77 -1.31
CA CYS A 331 2.78 -1.08 -0.07
C CYS A 331 4.27 -1.36 -0.35
N ALA A 332 5.10 -1.14 0.66
CA ALA A 332 6.49 -1.61 0.63
C ALA A 332 6.51 -3.11 0.94
N ALA A 333 7.09 -3.91 0.05
CA ALA A 333 7.13 -5.37 0.20
C ALA A 333 8.46 -5.90 0.76
N GLY A 334 9.41 -5.01 1.02
CA GLY A 334 10.79 -5.39 1.29
C GLY A 334 11.51 -5.82 0.01
N ASP A 335 12.67 -6.44 0.14
CA ASP A 335 13.51 -6.90 -0.97
C ASP A 335 13.03 -8.30 -1.44
N ILE A 336 12.17 -8.32 -2.46
CA ILE A 336 11.51 -9.52 -2.97
C ILE A 336 12.40 -10.25 -3.99
N ASP A 337 13.26 -9.54 -4.73
CA ASP A 337 14.21 -10.20 -5.65
C ASP A 337 15.57 -10.52 -5.02
N GLY A 338 15.86 -10.02 -3.83
CA GLY A 338 17.04 -10.35 -3.03
C GLY A 338 18.29 -9.57 -3.43
N ASP A 339 18.14 -8.40 -4.06
CA ASP A 339 19.25 -7.58 -4.53
C ASP A 339 19.72 -6.51 -3.54
N GLY A 340 19.05 -6.42 -2.38
CA GLY A 340 19.32 -5.47 -1.31
C GLY A 340 18.51 -4.18 -1.41
N ILE A 341 17.68 -4.00 -2.43
CA ILE A 341 16.84 -2.82 -2.64
C ILE A 341 15.38 -3.17 -2.33
N PRO A 342 14.69 -2.43 -1.45
CA PRO A 342 13.27 -2.58 -1.23
C PRO A 342 12.44 -2.43 -2.51
N ASP A 343 11.51 -3.37 -2.72
CA ASP A 343 10.58 -3.39 -3.84
C ASP A 343 9.23 -2.77 -3.46
N LEU A 344 8.56 -2.24 -4.48
CA LEU A 344 7.27 -1.58 -4.36
C LEU A 344 6.19 -2.42 -5.01
N ILE A 345 5.09 -2.69 -4.30
CA ILE A 345 3.89 -3.25 -4.91
C ILE A 345 2.87 -2.14 -5.10
N THR A 346 2.30 -2.05 -6.29
CA THR A 346 1.32 -1.02 -6.65
C THR A 346 0.22 -1.56 -7.55
N GLY A 347 -0.84 -0.79 -7.73
CA GLY A 347 -2.01 -1.17 -8.51
C GLY A 347 -2.38 -0.19 -9.62
N ALA A 348 -2.90 -0.72 -10.72
CA ALA A 348 -3.68 -0.03 -11.74
C ALA A 348 -5.11 -0.59 -11.68
N ASN A 349 -5.88 -0.14 -10.69
CA ASN A 349 -7.13 -0.79 -10.29
C ASN A 349 -8.31 -0.61 -11.25
N GLN A 350 -8.07 0.02 -12.39
CA GLN A 350 -9.05 0.22 -13.46
C GLN A 350 -8.56 -0.34 -14.80
N GLN A 351 -7.32 -0.82 -14.85
CA GLN A 351 -6.77 -1.52 -16.00
C GLN A 351 -7.46 -2.89 -16.13
N TYR A 352 -8.38 -3.02 -17.08
CA TYR A 352 -9.18 -4.23 -17.28
C TYR A 352 -9.87 -4.70 -15.97
N GLU A 353 -9.59 -5.90 -15.47
CA GLU A 353 -10.09 -6.44 -14.20
C GLU A 353 -9.52 -5.76 -12.93
N GLY A 354 -8.56 -4.85 -13.10
CA GLY A 354 -7.65 -4.31 -12.10
C GLY A 354 -6.35 -5.12 -12.06
N TRP A 355 -5.22 -4.45 -12.28
CA TRP A 355 -3.90 -5.11 -12.34
C TRP A 355 -3.02 -4.70 -11.17
N GLY A 356 -2.41 -5.68 -10.50
CA GLY A 356 -1.32 -5.46 -9.57
C GLY A 356 0.04 -5.49 -10.27
N TYR A 357 1.03 -4.84 -9.68
CA TYR A 357 2.41 -4.82 -10.12
C TYR A 357 3.36 -5.01 -8.94
N VAL A 358 4.40 -5.82 -9.12
CA VAL A 358 5.61 -5.79 -8.30
C VAL A 358 6.65 -5.02 -9.09
N LEU A 359 7.08 -3.87 -8.59
CA LEU A 359 8.11 -3.04 -9.20
C LEU A 359 9.43 -3.30 -8.48
N TYR A 360 10.38 -3.85 -9.21
CA TYR A 360 11.74 -4.00 -8.74
C TYR A 360 12.48 -2.69 -8.96
N LEU A 361 12.94 -2.06 -7.88
CA LEU A 361 13.52 -0.72 -7.94
C LEU A 361 15.05 -0.76 -8.08
N ASN A 362 15.61 0.34 -8.58
CA ASN A 362 17.04 0.65 -8.49
C ASN A 362 17.27 1.62 -7.32
N GLU A 363 18.51 1.73 -6.83
CA GLU A 363 18.92 2.77 -5.86
C GLU A 363 18.51 4.17 -6.31
N ASP A 364 18.58 4.48 -7.61
CA ASP A 364 18.19 5.78 -8.17
C ASP A 364 16.66 6.01 -8.27
N LYS A 365 15.87 5.14 -7.62
CA LYS A 365 14.40 5.19 -7.53
C LYS A 365 13.68 4.90 -8.86
N THR A 366 14.41 4.50 -9.91
CA THR A 366 13.80 4.07 -11.18
C THR A 366 13.43 2.59 -11.14
N VAL A 367 12.59 2.15 -12.09
CA VAL A 367 12.17 0.74 -12.20
C VAL A 367 13.21 -0.06 -12.98
N LYS A 368 13.73 -1.12 -12.36
CA LYS A 368 14.65 -2.11 -12.94
C LYS A 368 13.92 -3.13 -13.81
N ALA A 369 12.84 -3.67 -13.27
CA ALA A 369 11.94 -4.64 -13.87
C ALA A 369 10.59 -4.60 -13.17
N TYR A 370 9.58 -5.30 -13.70
CA TYR A 370 8.32 -5.47 -13.00
C TYR A 370 7.65 -6.78 -13.40
N ASP A 371 6.89 -7.33 -12.46
CA ASP A 371 5.93 -8.42 -12.71
C ASP A 371 4.51 -7.89 -12.60
N LYS A 372 3.61 -8.45 -13.41
CA LYS A 372 2.17 -8.15 -13.33
C LYS A 372 1.43 -9.24 -12.57
N ILE A 373 0.39 -8.85 -11.87
CA ILE A 373 -0.53 -9.73 -11.16
C ILE A 373 -1.93 -9.45 -11.71
N ASN A 374 -2.42 -10.36 -12.54
CA ASN A 374 -3.72 -10.27 -13.21
C ASN A 374 -4.24 -11.68 -13.58
N ASN A 375 -5.30 -11.78 -14.37
CA ASN A 375 -5.88 -13.08 -14.77
C ASN A 375 -4.95 -13.99 -15.59
N THR A 376 -3.91 -13.42 -16.20
CA THR A 376 -3.03 -14.11 -17.15
C THR A 376 -1.56 -14.15 -16.75
N GLU A 377 -1.14 -13.34 -15.77
CA GLU A 377 0.23 -13.14 -15.35
C GLU A 377 0.37 -13.24 -13.81
N GLY A 378 1.61 -13.34 -13.32
CA GLY A 378 1.91 -13.40 -11.87
C GLY A 378 1.81 -14.81 -11.26
N GLY A 379 1.34 -15.81 -12.00
CA GLY A 379 1.41 -17.23 -11.63
C GLY A 379 0.45 -17.69 -10.51
N PHE A 380 -0.40 -16.81 -10.00
CA PHE A 380 -1.42 -17.15 -9.00
C PHE A 380 -2.64 -17.87 -9.58
N ASN A 381 -2.84 -17.82 -10.91
CA ASN A 381 -4.04 -18.34 -11.60
C ASN A 381 -5.35 -17.82 -10.98
N ILE A 382 -5.36 -16.53 -10.61
CA ILE A 382 -6.53 -15.84 -10.09
C ILE A 382 -7.57 -15.65 -11.21
N ASN A 383 -8.85 -15.63 -10.84
CA ASN A 383 -9.96 -15.37 -11.76
C ASN A 383 -10.77 -14.17 -11.27
N LEU A 384 -10.32 -12.99 -11.66
CA LEU A 384 -10.87 -11.69 -11.32
C LEU A 384 -12.01 -11.33 -12.27
N PRO A 385 -13.16 -10.87 -11.74
CA PRO A 385 -14.22 -10.34 -12.58
C PRO A 385 -13.79 -9.01 -13.22
N GLU A 386 -14.29 -8.73 -14.41
CA GLU A 386 -13.98 -7.51 -15.19
C GLU A 386 -14.26 -6.23 -14.39
N GLU A 387 -15.33 -6.21 -13.59
CA GLU A 387 -15.67 -5.08 -12.69
C GLU A 387 -15.12 -5.21 -11.28
N GLY A 388 -14.20 -6.16 -11.08
CA GLY A 388 -13.59 -6.47 -9.79
C GLY A 388 -12.79 -5.31 -9.25
N ARG A 389 -12.09 -4.57 -10.12
CA ARG A 389 -11.15 -3.52 -9.71
C ARG A 389 -10.17 -4.04 -8.65
N PHE A 390 -9.55 -5.17 -8.96
CA PHE A 390 -8.46 -5.72 -8.15
C PHE A 390 -7.37 -4.66 -7.94
N SER A 391 -6.56 -4.82 -6.88
CA SER A 391 -5.52 -3.87 -6.46
C SER A 391 -6.01 -2.46 -6.13
N ARG A 392 -7.25 -2.32 -5.63
CA ARG A 392 -7.82 -1.03 -5.22
C ARG A 392 -7.28 -0.50 -3.90
N SER A 393 -6.86 -1.41 -3.04
CA SER A 393 -6.07 -1.23 -1.82
C SER A 393 -5.05 -2.36 -1.78
N ILE A 394 -3.90 -2.16 -1.15
CA ILE A 394 -2.79 -3.10 -1.08
C ILE A 394 -2.08 -2.93 0.26
N SER A 395 -1.90 -4.01 1.02
CA SER A 395 -1.10 -3.97 2.25
C SER A 395 -0.21 -5.19 2.41
N TYR A 396 0.95 -4.95 3.03
CA TYR A 396 1.94 -5.97 3.32
C TYR A 396 1.63 -6.64 4.66
N VAL A 397 1.35 -7.94 4.62
CA VAL A 397 1.08 -8.71 5.84
C VAL A 397 2.38 -9.20 6.46
N GLY A 398 3.25 -9.80 5.64
CA GLY A 398 4.45 -10.52 6.09
C GLY A 398 4.20 -12.01 6.23
N ASP A 399 4.94 -12.68 7.11
CA ASP A 399 4.86 -14.15 7.26
C ASP A 399 3.66 -14.60 8.10
N LEU A 400 2.48 -14.57 7.47
CA LEU A 400 1.22 -14.99 8.08
C LEU A 400 1.21 -16.49 8.44
N LYS A 401 1.88 -17.32 7.63
CA LYS A 401 1.90 -18.78 7.79
C LYS A 401 2.94 -19.25 8.82
N GLY A 402 3.92 -18.41 9.13
CA GLY A 402 5.09 -18.79 9.93
C GLY A 402 6.03 -19.76 9.19
N ASP A 403 5.95 -19.82 7.86
CA ASP A 403 6.72 -20.73 7.00
C ASP A 403 7.74 -20.02 6.11
N GLY A 404 7.90 -18.70 6.30
CA GLY A 404 8.78 -17.82 5.53
C GLY A 404 8.14 -17.28 4.25
N SER A 405 6.94 -17.73 3.87
CA SER A 405 6.19 -17.09 2.77
C SER A 405 5.72 -15.70 3.18
N VAL A 406 5.69 -14.79 2.22
CA VAL A 406 5.19 -13.43 2.40
C VAL A 406 3.76 -13.35 1.89
N ALA A 407 2.86 -12.89 2.77
CA ALA A 407 1.48 -12.60 2.43
C ALA A 407 1.28 -11.12 2.09
N ILE A 408 0.50 -10.86 1.04
CA ILE A 408 0.18 -9.53 0.54
C ILE A 408 -1.30 -9.46 0.21
N ASN A 409 -1.97 -8.49 0.79
CA ASN A 409 -3.41 -8.33 0.65
C ASN A 409 -3.75 -7.35 -0.46
N PHE A 410 -4.66 -7.72 -1.36
CA PHE A 410 -5.19 -6.88 -2.44
C PHE A 410 -6.70 -6.75 -2.29
N GLY A 411 -7.19 -5.52 -2.23
CA GLY A 411 -8.62 -5.19 -2.16
C GLY A 411 -9.26 -5.02 -3.54
N GLY A 412 -10.57 -5.25 -3.62
CA GLY A 412 -11.37 -5.13 -4.85
C GLY A 412 -12.85 -5.41 -4.62
N GLY A 413 -13.51 -6.01 -5.62
CA GLY A 413 -14.93 -6.38 -5.57
C GLY A 413 -15.89 -5.20 -5.76
N ALA A 414 -15.57 -4.24 -6.63
CA ALA A 414 -16.32 -2.99 -6.72
C ALA A 414 -17.82 -3.13 -7.10
N GLY A 415 -18.21 -4.23 -7.74
CA GLY A 415 -19.60 -4.53 -8.15
C GLY A 415 -20.42 -5.41 -7.19
N GLY A 416 -19.89 -5.75 -6.01
CA GLY A 416 -20.59 -6.57 -5.01
C GLY A 416 -20.50 -5.99 -3.60
N THR A 417 -20.36 -6.85 -2.60
CA THR A 417 -20.12 -6.47 -1.20
C THR A 417 -18.69 -5.93 -0.99
N GLY A 418 -17.74 -6.46 -1.76
CA GLY A 418 -16.31 -6.22 -1.64
C GLY A 418 -15.53 -7.53 -1.51
N THR A 419 -14.24 -7.52 -1.84
CA THR A 419 -13.40 -8.72 -1.78
C THR A 419 -11.98 -8.37 -1.36
N LEU A 420 -11.42 -9.14 -0.44
CA LEU A 420 -9.99 -9.16 -0.12
C LEU A 420 -9.35 -10.42 -0.72
N TYR A 421 -8.19 -10.27 -1.37
CA TYR A 421 -7.38 -11.37 -1.86
C TYR A 421 -6.05 -11.38 -1.10
N THR A 422 -5.74 -12.46 -0.40
CA THR A 422 -4.46 -12.66 0.28
C THR A 422 -3.58 -13.55 -0.59
N LEU A 423 -2.58 -12.96 -1.24
CA LEU A 423 -1.64 -13.65 -2.12
C LEU A 423 -0.39 -14.05 -1.32
N PHE A 424 0.11 -15.26 -1.56
CA PHE A 424 1.29 -15.80 -0.90
C PHE A 424 2.46 -15.98 -1.87
N LEU A 425 3.59 -15.40 -1.51
CA LEU A 425 4.86 -15.48 -2.22
C LEU A 425 5.80 -16.34 -1.38
N ARG A 426 6.34 -17.43 -1.93
CA ARG A 426 7.21 -18.35 -1.20
C ARG A 426 8.69 -18.13 -1.54
N PRO A 427 9.60 -18.05 -0.55
CA PRO A 427 11.02 -17.94 -0.81
C PRO A 427 11.59 -19.20 -1.48
N GLN A 428 12.60 -19.06 -2.34
CA GLN A 428 13.27 -20.17 -3.04
C GLN A 428 14.46 -20.77 -2.28
#